data_AF-F0YS75-F1
#
_entry.id   AF-F0YS75-F1
#
_cell.length_a   1.000
_cell.length_b   1.000
_cell.length_c   1.000
_cell.angle_alpha   90.00
_cell.angle_beta   90.00
_cell.angle_gamma   90.00
#
_symmetry.space_group_name_H-M   'P 1'
#
loop_
_entity.id
_entity.type
_entity.pdbx_description
1 polymer ?
#
loop_
_entity_poly.entity_id
_entity_poly.type
_entity_poly.pdbx_seq_one_letter_code
_entity_poly.pdbx_strand_id
1 'polypeptide(L)'
;MSALWRLPDGVASQILRNLDGKSLVRSGRSCRRLRQLTHDGGDAPAPALSLAGQTWKALCDARGWRQPGTRTRGWVPWSRVYRGGVCIECAEPGGVTINDPSNSLGFAWGRYALCARCIKPSAALWRLKDRPEIAGSETKLNHLLFRIATVRRELGYAPASPGKRKRRR
;
A
#
# COMPACT_ATOMS: atom_id res chain seq x y z
N MET A 1 25.20 4.36 -5.99
CA MET A 1 23.89 3.71 -6.22
C MET A 1 24.12 2.44 -7.01
N SER A 2 23.82 1.30 -6.39
CA SER A 2 24.40 -0.02 -6.65
C SER A 2 23.99 -0.66 -7.97
N ALA A 3 24.90 -1.48 -8.51
CA ALA A 3 24.90 -2.19 -9.79
C ALA A 3 23.79 -3.26 -9.98
N LEU A 4 22.60 -3.05 -9.40
CA LEU A 4 21.45 -3.96 -9.51
C LEU A 4 21.06 -4.24 -10.97
N TRP A 5 21.27 -3.29 -11.88
CA TRP A 5 21.00 -3.46 -13.31
C TRP A 5 22.03 -4.31 -14.07
N ARG A 6 23.15 -4.69 -13.44
CA ARG A 6 24.18 -5.58 -14.02
C ARG A 6 24.04 -7.03 -13.57
N LEU A 7 23.26 -7.28 -12.51
CA LEU A 7 23.04 -8.63 -12.00
C LEU A 7 22.12 -9.44 -12.92
N PRO A 8 22.18 -10.78 -12.94
CA PRO A 8 21.17 -11.62 -13.58
C PRO A 8 19.77 -11.39 -12.98
N ASP A 9 18.70 -11.58 -13.78
CA ASP A 9 17.33 -11.29 -13.35
C ASP A 9 16.90 -12.09 -12.10
N GLY A 10 17.36 -13.33 -11.96
CA GLY A 10 17.11 -14.15 -10.77
C GLY A 10 17.67 -13.54 -9.49
N VAL A 11 18.93 -13.08 -9.53
CA VAL A 11 19.60 -12.45 -8.38
C VAL A 11 18.97 -11.08 -8.09
N ALA A 12 18.69 -10.30 -9.13
CA ALA A 12 18.01 -9.02 -8.98
C ALA A 12 16.62 -9.20 -8.33
N SER A 13 15.82 -10.18 -8.77
CA SER A 13 14.53 -10.50 -8.16
C SER A 13 14.68 -10.90 -6.69
N GLN A 14 15.68 -11.71 -6.33
CA GLN A 14 15.91 -12.11 -4.94
C GLN A 14 16.24 -10.91 -4.04
N ILE A 15 17.06 -9.97 -4.51
CA ILE A 15 17.35 -8.72 -3.77
C ILE A 15 16.07 -7.88 -3.64
N LEU A 16 15.29 -7.76 -4.72
CA LEU A 16 14.03 -7.00 -4.73
C LEU A 16 12.99 -7.56 -3.76
N ARG A 17 12.97 -8.88 -3.50
CA ARG A 17 12.08 -9.52 -2.51
C ARG A 17 12.38 -9.12 -1.06
N ASN A 18 13.59 -8.61 -0.78
CA ASN A 18 13.95 -8.11 0.54
C ASN A 18 13.59 -6.62 0.73
N LEU A 19 13.09 -5.95 -0.31
CA LEU A 19 12.65 -4.57 -0.23
C LEU A 19 11.18 -4.48 0.20
N ASP A 20 10.81 -3.40 0.87
CA ASP A 20 9.41 -3.05 1.02
C ASP A 20 8.78 -2.66 -0.34
N GLY A 21 7.45 -2.72 -0.45
CA GLY A 21 6.77 -2.40 -1.71
C GLY A 21 6.96 -0.96 -2.22
N LYS A 22 7.24 0.04 -1.36
CA LYS A 22 7.56 1.42 -1.81
C LYS A 22 8.93 1.45 -2.47
N SER A 23 9.91 0.83 -1.83
CA SER A 23 11.27 0.65 -2.34
C SER A 23 11.26 -0.14 -3.65
N LEU A 24 10.41 -1.16 -3.76
CA LEU A 24 10.21 -1.93 -4.98
C LEU A 24 9.66 -1.07 -6.14
N VAL A 25 8.60 -0.28 -5.88
CA VAL A 25 8.03 0.64 -6.89
C VAL A 25 9.04 1.71 -7.29
N ARG A 26 9.83 2.23 -6.35
CA ARG A 26 10.87 3.22 -6.63
C ARG A 26 11.96 2.64 -7.53
N SER A 27 12.43 1.42 -7.26
CA SER A 27 13.38 0.70 -8.12
C SER A 27 12.85 0.51 -9.53
N GLY A 28 11.55 0.22 -9.67
CA GLY A 28 10.89 0.12 -10.97
C GLY A 28 10.87 1.40 -11.82
N ARG A 29 11.05 2.58 -11.19
CA ARG A 29 11.17 3.86 -11.91
C ARG A 29 12.59 4.14 -12.39
N SER A 30 13.60 3.46 -11.85
CA SER A 30 15.00 3.73 -12.15
C SER A 30 15.42 3.30 -13.55
N CYS A 31 14.91 2.18 -14.07
CA CYS A 31 15.17 1.76 -15.45
C CYS A 31 14.09 0.82 -16.00
N ARG A 32 14.05 0.67 -17.34
CA ARG A 32 13.08 -0.19 -18.04
C ARG A 32 13.15 -1.66 -17.57
N ARG A 33 14.35 -2.17 -17.33
CA ARG A 33 14.55 -3.55 -16.85
C ARG A 33 13.95 -3.77 -15.46
N LEU A 34 14.27 -2.90 -14.49
CA LEU A 34 13.69 -2.99 -13.14
C LEU A 34 12.17 -2.76 -13.16
N ARG A 35 11.65 -1.96 -14.10
CA ARG A 35 10.19 -1.84 -14.31
C ARG A 35 9.56 -3.18 -14.66
N GLN A 36 10.18 -3.97 -15.55
CA GLN A 36 9.67 -5.30 -15.92
C GLN A 36 9.70 -6.29 -14.75
N LEU A 37 10.65 -6.12 -13.81
CA LEU A 37 10.76 -6.95 -12.60
C LEU A 37 9.82 -6.53 -11.47
N THR A 38 9.16 -5.38 -11.56
CA THR A 38 8.37 -4.80 -10.45
C THR A 38 6.94 -4.43 -10.84
N HIS A 39 6.64 -4.33 -12.13
CA HIS A 39 5.31 -4.00 -12.62
C HIS A 39 4.62 -5.25 -13.14
N ASP A 40 3.59 -5.70 -12.43
CA ASP A 40 2.69 -6.71 -12.96
C ASP A 40 1.84 -6.05 -14.04
N GLY A 41 1.93 -6.52 -15.28
CA GLY A 41 1.19 -5.99 -16.44
C GLY A 41 -0.32 -6.26 -16.41
N GLY A 42 -0.94 -6.36 -15.24
CA GLY A 42 -2.39 -6.42 -15.07
C GLY A 42 -3.05 -7.79 -15.30
N ASP A 43 -2.60 -8.56 -16.30
CA ASP A 43 -3.52 -9.51 -16.96
C ASP A 43 -3.02 -10.97 -17.11
N ALA A 44 -1.96 -11.40 -16.42
CA ALA A 44 -1.48 -12.78 -16.59
C ALA A 44 -2.32 -13.81 -15.79
N PRO A 45 -2.96 -14.80 -16.45
CA PRO A 45 -3.66 -15.88 -15.77
C PRO A 45 -2.69 -16.85 -15.07
N ALA A 46 -3.21 -17.51 -14.05
CA ALA A 46 -2.47 -18.16 -12.98
C ALA A 46 -1.97 -19.60 -13.23
N PRO A 47 -1.10 -19.88 -14.22
CA PRO A 47 -0.09 -20.91 -13.92
C PRO A 47 1.35 -20.41 -14.02
N ALA A 48 1.64 -19.35 -14.78
CA ALA A 48 2.98 -18.81 -14.90
C ALA A 48 3.02 -17.37 -14.40
N LEU A 49 3.23 -17.19 -13.09
CA LEU A 49 3.49 -15.86 -12.55
C LEU A 49 4.75 -15.30 -13.22
N SER A 50 4.62 -14.10 -13.79
CA SER A 50 5.76 -13.31 -14.24
C SER A 50 6.76 -13.15 -13.09
N LEU A 51 8.02 -12.83 -13.40
CA LEU A 51 9.03 -12.62 -12.37
C LEU A 51 8.66 -11.47 -11.40
N ALA A 52 7.94 -10.46 -11.89
CA ALA A 52 7.32 -9.43 -11.07
C ALA A 52 6.24 -10.01 -10.14
N GLY A 53 5.33 -10.84 -10.68
CA GLY A 53 4.27 -11.48 -9.92
C GLY A 53 4.82 -12.39 -8.81
N GLN A 54 5.91 -13.11 -9.09
CA GLN A 54 6.63 -13.91 -8.09
C GLN A 54 7.25 -13.05 -6.98
N THR A 55 7.79 -11.88 -7.35
CA THR A 55 8.37 -10.94 -6.39
C THR A 55 7.30 -10.39 -5.44
N TRP A 56 6.15 -9.96 -5.98
CA TRP A 56 5.02 -9.50 -5.17
C TRP A 56 4.37 -10.61 -4.35
N LYS A 57 4.26 -11.83 -4.91
CA LYS A 57 3.78 -13.00 -4.19
C LYS A 57 4.66 -13.30 -2.98
N ALA A 58 5.99 -13.33 -3.15
CA ALA A 58 6.91 -13.56 -2.05
C ALA A 58 6.75 -12.53 -0.92
N LEU A 59 6.54 -11.24 -1.27
CA LEU A 59 6.27 -10.19 -0.29
C LEU A 59 4.95 -10.38 0.48
N CYS A 60 3.93 -10.93 -0.19
CA CYS A 60 2.64 -11.25 0.44
C CYS A 60 2.72 -12.51 1.29
N ASP A 61 3.40 -13.57 0.80
CA ASP A 61 3.62 -14.83 1.51
C ASP A 61 4.38 -14.60 2.81
N ALA A 62 5.41 -13.75 2.80
CA ALA A 62 6.17 -13.36 4.00
C ALA A 62 5.31 -12.68 5.09
N ARG A 63 4.09 -12.26 4.74
CA ARG A 63 3.10 -11.65 5.64
C ARG A 63 1.87 -12.54 5.86
N GLY A 64 1.87 -13.76 5.33
CA GLY A 64 0.76 -14.69 5.39
C GLY A 64 -0.48 -14.26 4.59
N TRP A 65 -0.33 -13.33 3.63
CA TRP A 65 -1.45 -12.81 2.85
C TRP A 65 -1.83 -13.75 1.71
N ARG A 66 -3.14 -13.99 1.54
CA ARG A 66 -3.68 -14.85 0.50
C ARG A 66 -4.20 -14.03 -0.68
N GLN A 67 -4.01 -14.54 -1.90
CA GLN A 67 -4.56 -13.93 -3.10
C GLN A 67 -6.07 -14.15 -3.15
N PRO A 68 -6.88 -13.07 -3.13
CA PRO A 68 -8.31 -13.19 -3.38
C PRO A 68 -8.55 -13.44 -4.88
N GLY A 69 -9.64 -14.14 -5.18
CA GLY A 69 -10.05 -14.44 -6.55
C GLY A 69 -10.78 -15.77 -6.65
N THR A 70 -11.45 -15.96 -7.78
CA THR A 70 -12.06 -17.25 -8.15
C THR A 70 -11.76 -17.54 -9.61
N ARG A 71 -11.93 -18.80 -10.02
CA ARG A 71 -11.77 -19.19 -11.43
C ARG A 71 -12.66 -18.38 -12.38
N THR A 72 -13.84 -17.98 -11.92
CA THR A 72 -14.83 -17.23 -12.72
C THR A 72 -14.63 -15.71 -12.70
N ARG A 73 -14.07 -15.14 -11.63
CA ARG A 73 -13.88 -13.68 -11.50
C ARG A 73 -12.44 -13.22 -11.77
N GLY A 74 -11.54 -14.17 -12.02
CA GLY A 74 -10.11 -13.92 -12.14
C GLY A 74 -9.43 -13.78 -10.78
N TRP A 75 -8.12 -13.99 -10.79
CA TRP A 75 -7.27 -13.80 -9.63
C TRP A 75 -6.75 -12.37 -9.60
N VAL A 76 -6.64 -11.82 -8.39
CA VAL A 76 -6.18 -10.45 -8.22
C VAL A 76 -4.67 -10.41 -8.32
N PRO A 77 -4.07 -9.49 -9.10
CA PRO A 77 -2.61 -9.32 -9.13
C PRO A 77 -2.01 -9.16 -7.73
N TRP A 78 -0.93 -9.90 -7.43
CA TRP A 78 -0.26 -9.87 -6.12
C TRP A 78 0.22 -8.47 -5.73
N SER A 79 0.65 -7.65 -6.68
CA SER A 79 0.95 -6.23 -6.45
C SER A 79 -0.23 -5.44 -5.88
N ARG A 80 -1.47 -5.73 -6.31
CA ARG A 80 -2.68 -5.12 -5.74
C ARG A 80 -2.99 -5.64 -4.34
N VAL A 81 -2.85 -6.95 -4.13
CA VAL A 81 -2.98 -7.57 -2.80
C VAL A 81 -2.03 -6.90 -1.81
N TYR A 82 -0.76 -6.77 -2.18
CA TYR A 82 0.25 -6.13 -1.34
C TYR A 82 -0.13 -4.68 -1.02
N ARG A 83 -0.49 -3.88 -2.03
CA ARG A 83 -0.85 -2.46 -1.85
C ARG A 83 -2.08 -2.28 -0.96
N GLY A 84 -3.06 -3.18 -1.05
CA GLY A 84 -4.24 -3.17 -0.19
C GLY A 84 -3.94 -3.61 1.25
N GLY A 85 -2.91 -4.43 1.46
CA GLY A 85 -2.53 -4.94 2.78
C GLY A 85 -1.55 -4.06 3.56
N VAL A 86 -0.87 -3.10 2.93
CA VAL A 86 0.06 -2.19 3.63
C VAL A 86 -0.60 -0.90 4.07
N CYS A 87 -0.06 -0.34 5.16
CA CYS A 87 -0.42 0.96 5.68
C CYS A 87 -0.17 2.06 4.64
N ILE A 88 -1.21 2.80 4.27
CA ILE A 88 -1.09 3.87 3.26
C ILE A 88 -0.16 5.01 3.68
N GLU A 89 -0.01 5.23 4.98
CA GLU A 89 0.87 6.26 5.55
C GLU A 89 2.34 5.79 5.54
N CYS A 90 2.65 4.69 6.24
CA CYS A 90 4.03 4.29 6.50
C CYS A 90 4.54 3.08 5.71
N ALA A 91 3.68 2.33 5.01
CA ALA A 91 3.97 1.04 4.33
C ALA A 91 4.31 -0.15 5.24
N GLU A 92 4.17 0.00 6.56
CA GLU A 92 4.12 -1.14 7.49
C GLU A 92 2.93 -2.06 7.16
N PRO A 93 2.93 -3.32 7.60
CA PRO A 93 1.76 -4.19 7.50
C PRO A 93 0.52 -3.50 8.08
N GLY A 94 -0.57 -3.52 7.31
CA GLY A 94 -1.87 -3.02 7.74
C GLY A 94 -2.45 -3.90 8.84
N GLY A 95 -2.95 -3.27 9.89
CA GLY A 95 -3.70 -3.95 10.96
C GLY A 95 -5.20 -3.75 10.81
N VAL A 96 -5.63 -2.65 10.18
CA VAL A 96 -7.03 -2.31 9.95
C VAL A 96 -7.21 -1.98 8.48
N THR A 97 -8.12 -2.70 7.82
CA THR A 97 -8.51 -2.43 6.43
C THR A 97 -9.80 -1.64 6.40
N ILE A 98 -9.76 -0.46 5.79
CA ILE A 98 -10.89 0.43 5.64
C ILE A 98 -11.47 0.26 4.24
N ASN A 99 -12.76 -0.03 4.19
CA ASN A 99 -13.52 -0.10 2.95
C ASN A 99 -14.22 1.25 2.74
N ASP A 100 -14.07 1.77 1.53
CA ASP A 100 -14.69 2.98 1.02
C ASP A 100 -15.46 2.60 -0.25
N PRO A 101 -16.56 3.29 -0.58
CA PRO A 101 -17.26 3.05 -1.84
C PRO A 101 -16.30 3.11 -3.01
N SER A 102 -16.47 2.19 -3.97
CA SER A 102 -15.61 2.10 -5.13
C SER A 102 -15.54 3.45 -5.86
N ASN A 103 -14.31 3.90 -6.15
CA ASN A 103 -13.96 5.13 -6.89
C ASN A 103 -14.08 6.48 -6.17
N SER A 104 -14.50 6.56 -4.91
CA SER A 104 -14.54 7.87 -4.21
C SER A 104 -13.13 8.45 -3.96
N LEU A 105 -12.19 7.60 -3.52
CA LEU A 105 -10.81 8.01 -3.24
C LEU A 105 -9.79 7.57 -4.30
N GLY A 106 -10.17 6.68 -5.23
CA GLY A 106 -9.26 6.15 -6.26
C GLY A 106 -8.29 5.05 -5.78
N PHE A 107 -8.45 4.55 -4.54
CA PHE A 107 -7.74 3.36 -4.08
C PHE A 107 -8.25 2.09 -4.78
N ALA A 108 -7.38 1.08 -4.92
CA ALA A 108 -7.75 -0.21 -5.51
C ALA A 108 -8.94 -0.82 -4.76
N TRP A 109 -10.06 -1.02 -5.47
CA TRP A 109 -11.35 -1.48 -4.93
C TRP A 109 -11.97 -0.62 -3.84
N GLY A 110 -11.56 0.65 -3.73
CA GLY A 110 -11.98 1.49 -2.61
C GLY A 110 -11.45 0.97 -1.27
N ARG A 111 -10.35 0.21 -1.24
CA ARG A 111 -9.80 -0.35 0.00
C ARG A 111 -8.42 0.19 0.28
N TYR A 112 -8.15 0.47 1.54
CA TYR A 112 -6.84 0.87 2.02
C TYR A 112 -6.63 0.41 3.46
N ALA A 113 -5.38 0.22 3.88
CA ALA A 113 -5.08 -0.20 5.24
C ALA A 113 -4.31 0.86 6.04
N LEU A 114 -4.43 0.78 7.36
CA LEU A 114 -3.59 1.48 8.32
C LEU A 114 -2.96 0.47 9.29
N CYS A 115 -1.69 0.67 9.65
CA CYS A 115 -1.04 -0.15 10.67
C CYS A 115 -1.52 0.25 12.08
N ALA A 116 -1.22 -0.59 13.07
CA ALA A 116 -1.56 -0.38 14.48
C ALA A 116 -1.06 0.96 15.05
N ARG A 117 0.01 1.52 14.48
CA ARG A 117 0.55 2.83 14.90
C ARG A 117 -0.21 3.99 14.24
N CYS A 118 -0.45 3.93 12.94
CA CYS A 118 -1.08 5.02 12.18
C CYS A 118 -2.60 5.13 12.42
N ILE A 119 -3.26 4.04 12.82
CA ILE A 119 -4.68 4.10 13.16
C ILE A 119 -4.94 4.88 14.48
N LYS A 120 -3.95 5.06 15.35
CA LYS A 120 -4.13 5.78 16.63
C LYS A 120 -4.42 7.27 16.40
N PRO A 121 -5.26 7.94 17.23
CA PRO A 121 -5.56 9.37 17.10
C PRO A 121 -4.33 10.29 17.16
N SER A 122 -3.29 9.90 17.90
CA SER A 122 -2.04 10.66 18.03
C SER A 122 -1.13 10.59 16.82
N ALA A 123 -1.43 9.74 15.82
CA ALA A 123 -0.59 9.61 14.65
C ALA A 123 -0.74 10.83 13.73
N ALA A 124 0.39 11.50 13.45
CA ALA A 124 0.46 12.47 12.38
C ALA A 124 0.38 11.74 11.03
N LEU A 125 -0.72 11.93 10.30
CA LEU A 125 -1.00 11.31 8.99
C LEU A 125 -0.56 12.22 7.84
N TRP A 126 0.68 12.68 7.90
CA TRP A 126 1.17 13.78 7.05
C TRP A 126 1.43 13.36 5.61
N ARG A 127 1.68 12.07 5.35
CA ARG A 127 1.97 11.57 3.99
C ARG A 127 0.71 11.29 3.18
N LEU A 128 -0.47 11.29 3.81
CA LEU A 128 -1.74 11.04 3.10
C LEU A 128 -1.99 12.05 1.98
N LYS A 129 -1.61 13.32 2.18
CA LYS A 129 -1.77 14.37 1.17
C LYS A 129 -0.90 14.16 -0.07
N ASP A 130 0.23 13.46 0.08
CA ASP A 130 1.21 13.21 -0.98
C ASP A 130 0.90 11.92 -1.75
N ARG A 131 -0.17 11.20 -1.37
CA ARG A 131 -0.61 9.98 -2.04
C ARG A 131 -1.07 10.31 -3.46
N PRO A 132 -0.62 9.58 -4.50
CA PRO A 132 -1.06 9.81 -5.87
C PRO A 132 -2.59 9.82 -6.05
N GLU A 133 -3.30 9.03 -5.23
CA GLU A 133 -4.76 8.93 -5.25
C GLU A 133 -5.47 10.20 -4.72
N ILE A 134 -4.77 10.97 -3.88
CA ILE A 134 -5.27 12.12 -3.10
C ILE A 134 -4.68 13.45 -3.58
N ALA A 135 -3.45 13.44 -4.08
CA ALA A 135 -2.67 14.62 -4.42
C ALA A 135 -3.46 15.56 -5.33
N GLY A 136 -3.53 16.84 -4.94
CA GLY A 136 -4.27 17.87 -5.66
C GLY A 136 -5.79 17.90 -5.40
N SER A 137 -6.32 17.08 -4.47
CA SER A 137 -7.75 17.09 -4.11
C SER A 137 -7.96 17.15 -2.59
N GLU A 138 -8.26 18.35 -2.10
CA GLU A 138 -8.58 18.58 -0.69
C GLU A 138 -9.87 17.84 -0.27
N THR A 139 -10.87 17.78 -1.16
CA THR A 139 -12.11 17.01 -0.94
C THR A 139 -11.82 15.54 -0.66
N LYS A 140 -10.95 14.89 -1.46
CA LYS A 140 -10.54 13.50 -1.23
C LYS A 140 -9.76 13.34 0.07
N LEU A 141 -8.88 14.28 0.39
CA LEU A 141 -8.14 14.25 1.66
C LEU A 141 -9.09 14.33 2.85
N ASN A 142 -10.06 15.26 2.82
CA ASN A 142 -11.05 15.43 3.88
C ASN A 142 -11.94 14.20 4.02
N HIS A 143 -12.41 13.61 2.91
CA HIS A 143 -13.14 12.35 2.93
C HIS A 143 -12.31 11.22 3.54
N LEU A 144 -11.05 11.07 3.12
CA LEU A 144 -10.15 10.05 3.65
C LEU A 144 -9.96 10.21 5.17
N LEU A 145 -9.70 11.42 5.64
CA LEU A 145 -9.56 11.73 7.07
C LEU A 145 -10.85 11.46 7.85
N PHE A 146 -12.01 11.79 7.28
CA PHE A 146 -13.31 11.50 7.86
C PHE A 146 -13.55 9.99 8.01
N ARG A 147 -13.23 9.19 6.99
CA ARG A 147 -13.33 7.73 7.06
C ARG A 147 -12.41 7.14 8.13
N ILE A 148 -11.18 7.64 8.23
CA ILE A 148 -10.23 7.24 9.28
C ILE A 148 -10.76 7.60 10.67
N ALA A 149 -11.32 8.81 10.85
CA ALA A 149 -11.91 9.23 12.12
C ALA A 149 -13.12 8.37 12.51
N THR A 150 -13.96 8.00 11.55
CA THR A 150 -15.10 7.10 11.78
C THR A 150 -14.64 5.72 12.26
N VAL A 151 -13.69 5.10 11.55
CA VAL A 151 -13.13 3.79 11.95
C VAL A 151 -12.45 3.88 13.31
N ARG A 152 -11.79 5.01 13.64
CA ARG A 152 -11.20 5.21 14.97
C ARG A 152 -12.25 5.16 16.08
N ARG A 153 -13.42 5.76 15.86
CA ARG A 153 -14.54 5.73 16.82
C ARG A 153 -15.10 4.32 16.98
N GLU A 154 -15.28 3.60 15.88
CA GLU A 154 -15.74 2.20 15.89
C GLU A 154 -14.79 1.28 16.65
N LEU A 155 -13.48 1.55 16.60
CA LEU A 155 -12.45 0.84 17.36
C LEU A 155 -12.32 1.32 18.82
N GLY A 156 -13.18 2.25 19.28
CA GLY A 156 -13.17 2.76 20.65
C GLY A 156 -12.04 3.73 20.97
N TYR A 157 -11.34 4.28 19.97
CA TYR A 157 -10.32 5.30 20.24
C TYR A 157 -10.99 6.63 20.62
N ALA A 158 -10.64 7.16 21.80
CA ALA A 158 -11.06 8.48 22.21
C ALA A 158 -10.61 9.55 21.20
N PRO A 159 -11.43 10.57 20.91
CA PRO A 159 -11.00 11.69 20.08
C PRO A 159 -9.74 12.31 20.70
N ALA A 160 -8.77 12.65 19.85
CA ALA A 160 -7.58 13.36 20.32
C ALA A 160 -8.05 14.62 21.06
N SER A 161 -7.79 14.69 22.37
CA SER A 161 -8.19 15.85 23.17
C SER A 161 -7.61 17.09 22.50
N PRO A 162 -8.41 18.15 22.24
CA PRO A 162 -7.88 19.38 21.68
C PRO A 162 -6.77 19.83 22.64
N GLY A 163 -5.52 19.76 22.17
CA GLY A 163 -4.37 20.08 22.98
C GLY A 163 -4.60 21.46 23.56
N LYS A 164 -4.60 21.58 24.91
CA LYS A 164 -4.58 22.86 25.58
C LYS A 164 -3.37 23.61 25.01
N ARG A 165 -3.59 24.52 24.05
CA ARG A 165 -2.58 25.46 23.59
C ARG A 165 -2.13 26.18 24.85
N LYS A 166 -0.94 25.83 25.37
CA LYS A 166 -0.29 26.63 26.41
C LYS A 166 -0.12 28.01 25.78
N ARG A 167 -0.98 28.97 26.16
CA ARG A 167 -0.74 30.39 25.94
C ARG A 167 0.63 30.65 26.57
N ARG A 168 1.65 30.83 25.73
CA ARG A 168 2.89 31.47 26.18
C ARG A 168 2.48 32.87 26.61
N ARG A 169 2.55 33.13 27.92
CA ARG A 169 2.55 34.48 28.46
C ARG A 169 3.94 35.05 28.25
#